data_AF-A0A8E4EYY9-F1
#
_entry.id   AF-A0A8E4EYY9-F1
#
_cell.length_a   1.000
_cell.length_b   1.000
_cell.length_c   1.000
_cell.angle_alpha   90.00
_cell.angle_beta   90.00
_cell.angle_gamma   90.00
#
_symmetry.space_group_name_H-M   'P 1'
#
loop_
_entity.id
_entity.type
_entity.pdbx_description
1 polymer ?
#
loop_
_entity_poly.entity_id
_entity_poly.type
_entity_poly.pdbx_seq_one_letter_code
_entity_poly.pdbx_strand_id
1 'polypeptide(L)'
;MIGNLMSQSYSSQVKNFFLHQQEYISNQIAIADGRSLFHEEIWQREDGTGRTRILTQGKVFEQAGVNFSHISGRGLPSSATTHRPELVGCKFEAIGLSVVIHPLNPYVPASHANVRFFISEKDGSDPVWWFGGGFDLTPFYPFKEDVVHWHRAARDLCLPFGQDVYPRYKKWCDEYFYLRHRQEARGVGGLFFDDLNTPNFFDCFSFTQDVCTGFSAPYLDIVTKRKDIRFTARERQFQLYRRGRYVEFNLLWDRGTLFGLQTHGRTESILISMPPLVRWEYNFHAAPDSPESVLERDFLPVQDWLQDE
;
A
#
# COMPACT_ATOMS: atom_id res chain seq x y z
N MET A 1 24.70 -6.26 -25.13
CA MET A 1 25.41 -5.16 -24.44
C MET A 1 24.55 -3.91 -24.27
N ILE A 2 23.78 -3.45 -25.28
CA ILE A 2 22.92 -2.26 -25.15
C ILE A 2 21.73 -2.48 -24.19
N GLY A 3 21.07 -3.65 -24.23
CA GLY A 3 19.98 -4.00 -23.31
C GLY A 3 20.37 -3.93 -21.82
N ASN A 4 21.51 -4.53 -21.44
CA ASN A 4 22.01 -4.51 -20.05
C ASN A 4 22.40 -3.11 -19.53
N LEU A 5 22.70 -2.15 -20.42
CA LEU A 5 22.99 -0.76 -20.02
C LEU A 5 21.69 0.03 -19.76
N MET A 6 20.63 -0.24 -20.53
CA MET A 6 19.33 0.41 -20.34
C MET A 6 18.63 -0.08 -19.06
N SER A 7 18.68 -1.38 -18.77
CA SER A 7 18.09 -1.95 -17.56
C SER A 7 18.75 -1.46 -16.28
N GLN A 8 20.08 -1.43 -16.22
CA GLN A 8 20.82 -0.84 -15.10
C GLN A 8 20.46 0.63 -14.89
N SER A 9 20.17 1.36 -15.98
CA SER A 9 19.68 2.74 -15.90
C SER A 9 18.27 2.81 -15.30
N TYR A 10 17.35 1.92 -15.70
CA TYR A 10 15.99 1.87 -15.16
C TYR A 10 15.96 1.52 -13.68
N SER A 11 16.59 0.40 -13.28
CA SER A 11 16.68 -0.02 -11.88
C SER A 11 17.28 1.07 -10.99
N SER A 12 18.33 1.76 -11.46
CA SER A 12 18.98 2.84 -10.71
C SER A 12 18.07 4.07 -10.55
N GLN A 13 17.37 4.49 -11.61
CA GLN A 13 16.44 5.63 -11.55
C GLN A 13 15.29 5.36 -10.57
N VAL A 14 14.67 4.18 -10.66
CA VAL A 14 13.57 3.78 -9.77
C VAL A 14 14.05 3.69 -8.32
N LYS A 15 15.19 3.04 -8.08
CA LYS A 15 15.80 2.92 -6.74
C LYS A 15 16.02 4.28 -6.10
N ASN A 16 16.63 5.21 -6.83
CA ASN A 16 16.93 6.55 -6.31
C ASN A 16 15.64 7.30 -5.96
N PHE A 17 14.64 7.23 -6.83
CA PHE A 17 13.34 7.84 -6.55
C PHE A 17 12.65 7.23 -5.32
N PHE A 18 12.59 5.90 -5.21
CA PHE A 18 11.95 5.24 -4.05
C PHE A 18 12.68 5.50 -2.73
N LEU A 19 14.02 5.55 -2.72
CA LEU A 19 14.78 5.91 -1.53
C LEU A 19 14.53 7.36 -1.11
N HIS A 20 14.43 8.29 -2.07
CA HIS A 20 14.07 9.68 -1.79
C HIS A 20 12.64 9.80 -1.25
N GLN A 21 11.68 9.09 -1.85
CA GLN A 21 10.29 9.09 -1.40
C GLN A 21 10.14 8.46 -0.01
N GLN A 22 10.87 7.37 0.28
CA GLN A 22 10.90 6.82 1.63
C GLN A 22 11.32 7.87 2.66
N GLU A 23 12.36 8.65 2.35
CA GLU A 23 12.83 9.69 3.24
C GLU A 23 11.81 10.81 3.42
N TYR A 24 11.26 11.31 2.31
CA TYR A 24 10.23 12.34 2.33
C TYR A 24 9.00 11.90 3.15
N ILE A 25 8.43 10.72 2.85
CA ILE A 25 7.22 10.21 3.50
C ILE A 25 7.47 9.98 4.99
N SER A 26 8.59 9.35 5.37
CA SER A 26 8.94 9.18 6.79
C SER A 26 9.04 10.53 7.52
N ASN A 27 9.63 11.54 6.89
CA ASN A 27 9.75 12.87 7.50
C ASN A 27 8.39 13.55 7.67
N GLN A 28 7.51 13.48 6.67
CA GLN A 28 6.16 14.05 6.78
C GLN A 28 5.32 13.37 7.86
N ILE A 29 5.40 12.04 7.97
CA ILE A 29 4.73 11.28 9.04
C ILE A 29 5.30 11.67 10.41
N ALA A 30 6.62 11.78 10.57
CA ALA A 30 7.23 12.18 11.84
C ALA A 30 6.81 13.61 12.26
N ILE A 31 6.73 14.54 11.30
CA ILE A 31 6.23 15.91 11.54
C ILE A 31 4.78 15.88 12.01
N ALA A 32 3.92 15.10 11.33
CA ALA A 32 2.51 14.99 11.68
C ALA A 32 2.28 14.35 13.05
N ASP A 33 3.14 13.39 13.46
CA ASP A 33 3.14 12.80 14.80
C ASP A 33 3.54 13.82 15.87
N GLY A 34 4.62 14.56 15.61
CA GLY A 34 5.14 15.60 16.51
C GLY A 34 5.77 15.08 17.81
N ARG A 35 5.98 13.76 17.94
CA ARG A 35 6.61 13.14 19.12
C ARG A 35 7.66 12.10 18.76
N SER A 36 7.26 11.05 18.05
CA SER A 36 8.15 9.93 17.75
C SER A 36 8.88 10.11 16.42
N LEU A 37 10.11 9.59 16.37
CA LEU A 37 10.91 9.52 15.16
C LEU A 37 10.91 8.08 14.62
N PHE A 38 11.20 7.94 13.33
CA PHE A 38 11.43 6.64 12.73
C PHE A 38 12.76 6.05 13.22
N HIS A 39 12.72 4.80 13.69
CA HIS A 39 13.89 3.96 13.80
C HIS A 39 14.21 3.36 12.43
N GLU A 40 15.47 3.46 12.02
CA GLU A 40 15.95 2.94 10.75
C GLU A 40 16.77 1.67 10.95
N GLU A 41 16.50 0.66 10.13
CA GLU A 41 17.32 -0.53 10.00
C GLU A 41 17.66 -0.76 8.53
N ILE A 42 18.96 -0.63 8.20
CA ILE A 42 19.50 -1.04 6.90
C ILE A 42 19.89 -2.50 7.01
N TRP A 43 19.43 -3.31 6.07
CA TRP A 43 19.70 -4.74 6.05
C TRP A 43 20.21 -5.21 4.69
N GLN A 44 20.99 -6.28 4.73
CA GLN A 44 21.53 -6.96 3.55
C GLN A 44 21.38 -8.47 3.73
N ARG A 45 21.00 -9.15 2.65
CA ARG A 45 20.84 -10.59 2.52
C ARG A 45 21.51 -11.05 1.23
N GLU A 46 21.62 -12.36 1.03
CA GLU A 46 22.16 -12.92 -0.22
C GLU A 46 21.34 -12.52 -1.44
N ASP A 47 20.02 -12.39 -1.27
CA ASP A 47 19.04 -12.09 -2.31
C ASP A 47 18.72 -10.59 -2.44
N GLY A 48 19.33 -9.71 -1.65
CA GLY A 48 19.08 -8.27 -1.79
C GLY A 48 19.41 -7.41 -0.60
N THR A 49 18.94 -6.17 -0.66
CA THR A 49 19.13 -5.13 0.35
C THR A 49 17.84 -4.40 0.62
N GLY A 50 17.76 -3.73 1.77
CA GLY A 50 16.65 -2.83 2.03
C GLY A 50 16.90 -1.91 3.21
N ARG A 51 15.93 -1.03 3.41
CA ARG A 51 15.89 -0.05 4.48
C ARG A 51 14.50 -0.08 5.06
N THR A 52 14.37 -0.58 6.28
CA THR A 52 13.13 -0.59 7.04
C THR A 52 13.12 0.67 7.91
N ARG A 53 12.08 1.49 7.79
CA ARG A 53 11.84 2.60 8.74
C ARG A 53 10.55 2.33 9.48
N ILE A 54 10.63 2.25 10.81
CA ILE A 54 9.48 1.99 11.68
C ILE A 54 9.35 3.07 12.75
N LEU A 55 8.14 3.60 12.91
CA LEU A 55 7.73 4.45 14.02
C LEU A 55 6.75 3.64 14.87
N THR A 56 7.01 3.53 16.17
CA THR A 56 6.10 2.88 17.13
C THR A 56 5.79 3.82 18.28
N GLN A 57 4.65 3.59 18.94
CA GLN A 57 4.24 4.33 20.14
C GLN A 57 4.26 5.86 19.96
N GLY A 58 3.90 6.32 18.75
CA GLY A 58 3.75 7.75 18.43
C GLY A 58 2.56 8.39 19.11
N LYS A 59 2.49 9.71 19.03
CA LYS A 59 1.36 10.49 19.56
C LYS A 59 0.12 10.32 18.68
N VAL A 60 0.31 10.32 17.36
CA VAL A 60 -0.76 10.22 16.35
C VAL A 60 -0.74 8.82 15.73
N PHE A 61 0.45 8.33 15.40
CA PHE A 61 0.62 7.02 14.78
C PHE A 61 1.06 6.00 15.82
N GLU A 62 0.19 5.04 16.10
CA GLU A 62 0.52 3.96 17.04
C GLU A 62 1.63 3.07 16.46
N GLN A 63 1.57 2.84 15.14
CA GLN A 63 2.63 2.22 14.35
C GLN A 63 2.60 2.76 12.92
N ALA A 64 3.76 3.04 12.33
CA ALA A 64 3.90 3.37 10.91
C ALA A 64 5.19 2.75 10.35
N GLY A 65 5.08 2.03 9.24
CA GLY A 65 6.20 1.44 8.51
C GLY A 65 6.36 2.07 7.14
N VAL A 66 7.58 2.42 6.75
CA VAL A 66 7.95 2.88 5.41
C VAL A 66 9.15 2.06 4.97
N ASN A 67 8.92 1.01 4.17
CA ASN A 67 9.90 0.00 3.84
C ASN A 67 10.35 0.10 2.38
N PHE A 68 11.65 0.19 2.19
CA PHE A 68 12.30 0.05 0.90
C PHE A 68 12.99 -1.31 0.80
N SER A 69 12.88 -1.97 -0.35
CA SER A 69 13.63 -3.18 -0.67
C SER A 69 14.08 -3.19 -2.12
N HIS A 70 15.28 -3.73 -2.36
CA HIS A 70 15.83 -4.05 -3.68
C HIS A 70 16.34 -5.49 -3.63
N ILE A 71 15.56 -6.40 -4.20
CA ILE A 71 15.82 -7.85 -4.26
C ILE A 71 16.28 -8.21 -5.67
N SER A 72 17.20 -9.14 -5.79
CA SER A 72 17.67 -9.67 -7.07
C SER A 72 17.96 -11.16 -7.00
N GLY A 73 17.78 -11.87 -8.11
CA GLY A 73 18.04 -13.31 -8.15
C GLY A 73 18.32 -13.81 -9.56
N ARG A 74 18.80 -15.06 -9.65
CA ARG A 74 19.13 -15.73 -10.92
C ARG A 74 17.97 -16.54 -11.51
N GLY A 75 16.83 -16.58 -10.83
CA GLY A 75 15.64 -17.29 -11.27
C GLY A 75 14.46 -16.98 -10.36
N LEU A 76 13.30 -16.75 -10.95
CA LEU A 76 12.05 -16.57 -10.21
C LEU A 76 11.57 -17.89 -9.59
N PRO A 77 10.87 -17.86 -8.44
CA PRO A 77 10.19 -19.03 -7.91
C PRO A 77 9.19 -19.62 -8.91
N SER A 78 8.94 -20.92 -8.84
CA SER A 78 8.00 -21.62 -9.75
C SER A 78 6.58 -21.02 -9.72
N SER A 79 6.16 -20.45 -8.58
CA SER A 79 4.89 -19.75 -8.45
C SER A 79 4.80 -18.49 -9.33
N ALA A 80 5.91 -17.79 -9.55
CA ALA A 80 5.96 -16.59 -10.38
C ALA A 80 6.11 -16.91 -11.89
N THR A 81 6.66 -18.07 -12.24
CA THR A 81 6.87 -18.48 -13.64
C THR A 81 5.73 -19.33 -14.22
N THR A 82 4.81 -19.83 -13.38
CA THR A 82 3.65 -20.64 -13.84
C THR A 82 2.79 -19.89 -14.85
N HIS A 83 2.61 -18.57 -14.68
CA HIS A 83 1.86 -17.72 -15.59
C HIS A 83 2.74 -16.93 -16.59
N ARG A 84 4.08 -17.09 -16.49
CA ARG A 84 5.09 -16.40 -17.29
C ARG A 84 6.26 -17.35 -17.61
N PRO A 85 6.04 -18.39 -18.41
CA PRO A 85 7.06 -19.40 -18.72
C PRO A 85 8.30 -18.80 -19.40
N GLU A 86 8.16 -17.66 -20.06
CA GLU A 86 9.25 -16.88 -20.65
C GLU A 86 10.28 -16.38 -19.62
N LEU A 87 9.89 -16.24 -18.34
CA LEU A 87 10.77 -15.78 -17.26
C LEU A 87 11.58 -16.91 -16.59
N VAL A 88 11.38 -18.17 -16.99
CA VAL A 88 12.13 -19.30 -16.44
C VAL A 88 13.62 -19.14 -16.72
N GLY A 89 14.43 -19.20 -15.65
CA GLY A 89 15.89 -19.08 -15.72
C GLY A 89 16.41 -17.67 -15.99
N CYS A 90 15.54 -16.65 -16.00
CA CYS A 90 15.93 -15.27 -16.19
C CYS A 90 16.43 -14.66 -14.87
N LYS A 91 17.40 -13.74 -14.98
CA LYS A 91 17.77 -12.89 -13.86
C LYS A 91 16.61 -11.93 -13.59
N PHE A 92 16.44 -11.51 -12.34
CA PHE A 92 15.42 -10.53 -12.01
C PHE A 92 15.90 -9.54 -10.95
N GLU A 93 15.28 -8.36 -10.97
CA GLU A 93 15.32 -7.39 -9.90
C GLU A 93 13.88 -6.99 -9.54
N ALA A 94 13.62 -6.80 -8.25
CA ALA A 94 12.39 -6.27 -7.72
C ALA A 94 12.73 -5.13 -6.75
N ILE A 95 12.26 -3.93 -7.05
CA ILE A 95 12.49 -2.72 -6.26
C ILE A 95 11.14 -2.24 -5.76
N GLY A 96 11.00 -1.98 -4.47
CA GLY A 96 9.72 -1.62 -3.87
C GLY A 96 9.82 -0.62 -2.74
N LEU A 97 8.81 0.24 -2.65
CA LEU A 97 8.51 1.10 -1.51
C LEU A 97 7.10 0.74 -1.02
N SER A 98 6.97 0.41 0.26
CA SER A 98 5.70 0.08 0.90
C SER A 98 5.51 0.93 2.15
N VAL A 99 4.30 1.45 2.32
CA VAL A 99 3.90 2.27 3.46
C VAL A 99 2.68 1.65 4.11
N VAL A 100 2.70 1.48 5.43
CA VAL A 100 1.54 1.07 6.22
C VAL A 100 1.47 1.94 7.46
N ILE A 101 0.29 2.49 7.75
CA ILE A 101 0.09 3.42 8.85
C ILE A 101 -1.13 2.99 9.66
N HIS A 102 -0.93 2.83 10.97
CA HIS A 102 -1.94 2.51 11.97
C HIS A 102 -2.04 3.63 13.00
N PRO A 103 -2.98 4.57 12.84
CA PRO A 103 -3.18 5.66 13.80
C PRO A 103 -3.68 5.18 15.15
N LEU A 104 -3.32 5.90 16.22
CA LEU A 104 -3.84 5.66 17.56
C LEU A 104 -5.32 6.06 17.66
N ASN A 105 -5.70 7.18 17.05
CA ASN A 105 -7.06 7.72 17.11
C ASN A 105 -7.99 7.00 16.11
N PRO A 106 -9.12 6.39 16.54
CA PRO A 106 -10.08 5.72 15.64
C PRO A 106 -10.69 6.60 14.54
N TYR A 107 -10.66 7.92 14.71
CA TYR A 107 -11.16 8.87 13.71
C TYR A 107 -10.16 9.15 12.58
N VAL A 108 -8.91 8.70 12.73
CA VAL A 108 -7.93 8.71 11.64
C VAL A 108 -7.90 7.31 11.00
N PRO A 109 -8.15 7.19 9.69
CA PRO A 109 -8.14 5.90 9.01
C PRO A 109 -6.74 5.28 9.01
N ALA A 110 -6.65 3.95 9.06
CA ALA A 110 -5.43 3.29 8.63
C ALA A 110 -5.24 3.47 7.12
N SER A 111 -4.01 3.46 6.65
CA SER A 111 -3.71 3.61 5.23
C SER A 111 -2.57 2.73 4.79
N HIS A 112 -2.58 2.39 3.51
CA HIS A 112 -1.51 1.65 2.86
C HIS A 112 -1.18 2.29 1.51
N ALA A 113 0.10 2.22 1.14
CA ALA A 113 0.57 2.54 -0.20
C ALA A 113 1.70 1.61 -0.60
N ASN A 114 1.78 1.30 -1.89
CA ASN A 114 2.86 0.52 -2.46
C ASN A 114 3.19 1.08 -3.86
N VAL A 115 4.48 1.16 -4.16
CA VAL A 115 4.96 1.26 -5.55
C VAL A 115 6.12 0.30 -5.72
N ARG A 116 6.12 -0.43 -6.82
CA ARG A 116 7.12 -1.46 -7.12
C ARG A 116 7.44 -1.51 -8.60
N PHE A 117 8.66 -1.89 -8.89
CA PHE A 117 9.18 -2.13 -10.21
C PHE A 117 9.80 -3.51 -10.26
N PHE A 118 9.43 -4.26 -11.29
CA PHE A 118 10.04 -5.54 -11.59
C PHE A 118 10.69 -5.46 -12.97
N ILE A 119 11.90 -6.03 -13.07
CA ILE A 119 12.57 -6.24 -14.35
C ILE A 119 13.21 -7.62 -14.36
N SER A 120 13.11 -8.29 -15.49
CA SER A 120 13.76 -9.57 -15.73
C SER A 120 14.49 -9.57 -17.05
N GLU A 121 15.67 -10.17 -17.03
CA GLU A 121 16.60 -10.17 -18.14
C GLU A 121 16.99 -11.60 -18.53
N LYS A 122 17.11 -11.78 -19.85
CA LYS A 122 17.68 -12.96 -20.48
C LYS A 122 18.71 -12.50 -21.49
N ASP A 123 19.87 -13.14 -21.48
CA ASP A 123 20.96 -12.80 -22.40
C ASP A 123 20.46 -12.92 -23.85
N GLY A 124 20.57 -11.82 -24.61
CA GLY A 124 20.17 -11.77 -26.02
C GLY A 124 18.67 -11.51 -26.26
N SER A 125 17.89 -11.13 -25.26
CA SER A 125 16.48 -10.71 -25.41
C SER A 125 16.23 -9.34 -24.77
N ASP A 126 15.17 -8.66 -25.20
CA ASP A 126 14.72 -7.43 -24.53
C ASP A 126 14.22 -7.75 -23.11
N PRO A 127 14.45 -6.85 -22.13
CA PRO A 127 14.01 -7.07 -20.77
C PRO A 127 12.49 -7.04 -20.66
N VAL A 128 11.93 -7.94 -19.85
CA VAL A 128 10.52 -7.91 -19.46
C VAL A 128 10.43 -7.12 -18.17
N TRP A 129 9.60 -6.09 -18.13
CA TRP A 129 9.45 -5.24 -16.96
C TRP A 129 8.00 -4.79 -16.78
N TRP A 130 7.66 -4.42 -15.55
CA TRP A 130 6.38 -3.77 -15.24
C TRP A 130 6.47 -3.02 -13.91
N PHE A 131 5.60 -2.04 -13.77
CA PHE A 131 5.30 -1.41 -12.50
C PHE A 131 4.03 -2.00 -11.88
N GLY A 132 3.93 -1.88 -10.57
CA GLY A 132 2.72 -2.14 -9.82
C GLY A 132 2.65 -1.22 -8.61
N GLY A 133 1.47 -1.08 -8.03
CA GLY A 133 1.32 -0.23 -6.87
C GLY A 133 -0.11 0.19 -6.61
N GLY A 134 -0.23 1.30 -5.89
CA GLY A 134 -1.50 1.87 -5.48
C GLY A 134 -1.45 2.38 -4.06
N PHE A 135 -2.58 2.91 -3.62
CA PHE A 135 -2.81 3.32 -2.24
C PHE A 135 -4.27 3.13 -1.89
N ASP A 136 -4.56 2.90 -0.62
CA ASP A 136 -5.91 2.66 -0.15
C ASP A 136 -6.12 3.14 1.30
N LEU A 137 -7.38 3.43 1.63
CA LEU A 137 -7.80 4.00 2.89
C LEU A 137 -8.74 3.05 3.65
N THR A 138 -8.44 2.80 4.92
CA THR A 138 -9.19 1.88 5.79
C THR A 138 -9.71 2.62 7.03
N PRO A 139 -10.89 3.26 6.95
CA PRO A 139 -11.48 3.97 8.07
C PRO A 139 -12.10 3.05 9.13
N PHE A 140 -12.26 3.60 10.33
CA PHE A 140 -13.01 2.97 11.43
C PHE A 140 -14.29 3.77 11.72
N TYR A 141 -14.17 5.09 11.86
CA TYR A 141 -15.29 6.03 11.92
C TYR A 141 -15.17 7.00 10.73
N PRO A 142 -15.77 6.67 9.58
CA PRO A 142 -15.54 7.40 8.34
C PRO A 142 -16.27 8.73 8.26
N PHE A 143 -15.71 9.67 7.50
CA PHE A 143 -16.35 10.92 7.08
C PHE A 143 -16.45 10.93 5.56
N LYS A 144 -17.65 11.18 4.99
CA LYS A 144 -17.85 11.19 3.53
C LYS A 144 -16.91 12.18 2.84
N GLU A 145 -16.72 13.36 3.42
CA GLU A 145 -15.81 14.39 2.90
C GLU A 145 -14.35 13.95 2.80
N ASP A 146 -13.88 13.08 3.72
CA ASP A 146 -12.51 12.55 3.66
C ASP A 146 -12.37 11.51 2.54
N VAL A 147 -13.39 10.66 2.38
CA VAL A 147 -13.41 9.65 1.31
C VAL A 147 -13.50 10.30 -0.07
N VAL A 148 -14.34 11.32 -0.21
CA VAL A 148 -14.43 12.12 -1.44
C VAL A 148 -13.10 12.83 -1.72
N HIS A 149 -12.50 13.48 -0.71
CA HIS A 149 -11.19 14.13 -0.86
C HIS A 149 -10.10 13.14 -1.31
N TRP A 150 -10.06 11.96 -0.71
CA TRP A 150 -9.13 10.89 -1.07
C TRP A 150 -9.29 10.42 -2.52
N HIS A 151 -10.53 10.13 -2.93
CA HIS A 151 -10.83 9.67 -4.28
C HIS A 151 -10.67 10.77 -5.33
N ARG A 152 -10.95 12.02 -4.99
CA ARG A 152 -10.71 13.18 -5.87
C ARG A 152 -9.21 13.34 -6.16
N ALA A 153 -8.37 13.28 -5.12
CA ALA A 153 -6.91 13.31 -5.30
C ALA A 153 -6.41 12.15 -6.19
N ALA A 154 -6.96 10.95 -5.99
CA ALA A 154 -6.67 9.79 -6.83
C ALA A 154 -7.14 9.95 -8.29
N ARG A 155 -8.30 10.57 -8.52
CA ARG A 155 -8.78 10.88 -9.87
C ARG A 155 -7.86 11.89 -10.54
N ASP A 156 -7.59 12.99 -9.85
CA ASP A 156 -6.88 14.14 -10.42
C ASP A 156 -5.44 13.78 -10.82
N LEU A 157 -4.74 12.94 -10.03
CA LEU A 157 -3.41 12.44 -10.42
C LEU A 157 -3.46 11.48 -11.62
N CYS A 158 -4.58 10.81 -11.86
CA CYS A 158 -4.73 9.89 -13.00
C CYS A 158 -5.09 10.61 -14.30
N LEU A 159 -5.71 11.80 -14.25
CA LEU A 159 -6.20 12.53 -15.42
C LEU A 159 -5.15 12.74 -16.52
N PRO A 160 -3.88 13.11 -16.22
CA PRO A 160 -2.85 13.29 -17.25
C PRO A 160 -2.53 12.01 -18.05
N PHE A 161 -2.84 10.84 -17.50
CA PHE A 161 -2.52 9.53 -18.09
C PHE A 161 -3.69 8.90 -18.85
N GLY A 162 -4.88 9.50 -18.78
CA GLY A 162 -6.08 9.04 -19.48
C GLY A 162 -7.33 9.08 -18.60
N GLN A 163 -8.47 9.33 -19.24
CA GLN A 163 -9.77 9.42 -18.55
C GLN A 163 -10.23 8.07 -17.98
N ASP A 164 -9.75 6.95 -18.52
CA ASP A 164 -10.08 5.60 -18.06
C ASP A 164 -9.17 5.10 -16.93
N VAL A 165 -8.08 5.81 -16.62
CA VAL A 165 -7.06 5.34 -15.66
C VAL A 165 -7.60 5.25 -14.24
N TYR A 166 -8.26 6.30 -13.73
CA TYR A 166 -8.86 6.27 -12.40
C TYR A 166 -9.99 5.24 -12.30
N PRO A 167 -11.01 5.21 -13.18
CA PRO A 167 -12.07 4.20 -13.13
C PRO A 167 -11.52 2.76 -13.13
N ARG A 168 -10.51 2.49 -13.96
CA ARG A 168 -9.86 1.16 -14.05
C ARG A 168 -9.18 0.77 -12.75
N TYR A 169 -8.29 1.61 -12.23
CA TYR A 169 -7.49 1.28 -11.05
C TYR A 169 -8.24 1.42 -9.73
N LYS A 170 -9.27 2.26 -9.68
CA LYS A 170 -10.22 2.29 -8.56
C LYS A 170 -11.02 1.00 -8.48
N LYS A 171 -11.61 0.57 -9.60
CA LYS A 171 -12.32 -0.72 -9.66
C LYS A 171 -11.42 -1.89 -9.27
N TRP A 172 -10.18 -1.89 -9.75
CA TRP A 172 -9.23 -2.94 -9.38
C TRP A 172 -8.89 -2.91 -7.88
N CYS A 173 -8.82 -1.72 -7.26
CA CYS A 173 -8.65 -1.58 -5.82
C CYS A 173 -9.82 -2.22 -5.05
N ASP A 174 -11.05 -1.96 -5.47
CA ASP A 174 -12.26 -2.54 -4.86
C ASP A 174 -12.26 -4.07 -4.95
N GLU A 175 -11.86 -4.63 -6.11
CA GLU A 175 -11.81 -6.07 -6.36
C GLU A 175 -10.67 -6.77 -5.61
N TYR A 176 -9.51 -6.10 -5.49
CA TYR A 176 -8.32 -6.67 -4.84
C TYR A 176 -8.48 -6.69 -3.32
N PHE A 177 -8.93 -5.58 -2.72
CA PHE A 177 -9.02 -5.42 -1.26
C PHE A 177 -10.37 -5.89 -0.70
N TYR A 178 -10.78 -7.12 -1.04
CA TYR A 178 -12.05 -7.71 -0.65
C TYR A 178 -11.89 -9.00 0.17
N LEU A 179 -12.49 -9.05 1.36
CA LEU A 179 -12.48 -10.21 2.24
C LEU A 179 -13.63 -11.15 1.86
N ARG A 180 -13.35 -12.13 0.98
CA ARG A 180 -14.38 -13.03 0.43
C ARG A 180 -15.18 -13.79 1.49
N HIS A 181 -14.53 -14.22 2.58
CA HIS A 181 -15.17 -14.96 3.67
C HIS A 181 -16.04 -14.09 4.57
N ARG A 182 -15.90 -12.76 4.49
CA ARG A 182 -16.72 -11.77 5.22
C ARG A 182 -17.72 -11.05 4.31
N GLN A 183 -17.54 -11.17 2.99
CA GLN A 183 -18.27 -10.42 1.98
C GLN A 183 -18.17 -8.90 2.18
N GLU A 184 -17.01 -8.41 2.62
CA GLU A 184 -16.77 -6.99 2.92
C GLU A 184 -15.48 -6.49 2.25
N ALA A 185 -15.47 -5.22 1.84
CA ALA A 185 -14.22 -4.55 1.47
C ALA A 185 -13.35 -4.31 2.71
N ARG A 186 -12.03 -4.27 2.52
CA ARG A 186 -11.08 -3.93 3.59
C ARG A 186 -11.26 -2.49 4.07
N GLY A 187 -11.61 -1.59 3.15
CA GLY A 187 -11.76 -0.17 3.37
C GLY A 187 -12.53 0.49 2.23
N VAL A 188 -12.33 1.80 2.03
CA VAL A 188 -13.04 2.60 1.02
C VAL A 188 -12.29 2.68 -0.32
N GLY A 189 -11.21 1.90 -0.47
CA GLY A 189 -10.44 1.80 -1.70
C GLY A 189 -9.48 2.97 -1.93
N GLY A 190 -9.20 3.21 -3.21
CA GLY A 190 -8.19 4.14 -3.70
C GLY A 190 -7.76 3.70 -5.09
N LEU A 191 -6.46 3.47 -5.30
CA LEU A 191 -5.91 2.94 -6.55
C LEU A 191 -5.25 1.58 -6.30
N PHE A 192 -5.38 0.66 -7.25
CA PHE A 192 -4.56 -0.52 -7.34
C PHE A 192 -4.23 -0.81 -8.80
N PHE A 193 -2.96 -1.09 -9.09
CA PHE A 193 -2.50 -1.51 -10.40
C PHE A 193 -1.37 -2.54 -10.27
N ASP A 194 -1.28 -3.38 -11.27
CA ASP A 194 -0.21 -4.35 -11.47
C ASP A 194 0.04 -4.49 -12.97
N ASP A 195 1.16 -5.09 -13.35
CA ASP A 195 1.49 -5.36 -14.75
C ASP A 195 1.47 -4.13 -15.68
N LEU A 196 1.76 -2.94 -15.13
CA LEU A 196 1.81 -1.70 -15.90
C LEU A 196 3.13 -1.61 -16.67
N ASN A 197 3.07 -1.84 -17.98
CA ASN A 197 4.23 -1.81 -18.87
C ASN A 197 4.00 -1.08 -20.21
N THR A 198 2.88 -0.38 -20.34
CA THR A 198 2.50 0.41 -21.53
C THR A 198 2.18 1.85 -21.18
N PRO A 199 2.48 2.83 -22.05
CA PRO A 199 3.02 2.65 -23.41
C PRO A 199 4.54 2.44 -23.47
N ASN A 200 5.29 2.96 -22.49
CA ASN A 200 6.73 2.77 -22.36
C ASN A 200 7.17 2.99 -20.90
N PHE A 201 8.44 2.72 -20.61
CA PHE A 201 9.00 2.81 -19.27
C PHE A 201 8.82 4.19 -18.63
N PHE A 202 9.12 5.27 -19.36
CA PHE A 202 9.13 6.61 -18.79
C PHE A 202 7.72 7.09 -18.43
N ASP A 203 6.72 6.79 -19.26
CA ASP A 203 5.33 7.11 -18.96
C ASP A 203 4.80 6.29 -17.77
N CYS A 204 5.12 4.99 -17.71
CA CYS A 204 4.75 4.14 -16.58
C CYS A 204 5.44 4.57 -15.28
N PHE A 205 6.71 4.98 -15.39
CA PHE A 205 7.47 5.46 -14.25
C PHE A 205 6.90 6.78 -13.76
N SER A 206 6.60 7.74 -14.66
CA SER A 206 5.95 9.01 -14.31
C SER A 206 4.62 8.78 -13.59
N PHE A 207 3.77 7.87 -14.07
CA PHE A 207 2.54 7.50 -13.38
C PHE A 207 2.80 6.94 -11.98
N THR A 208 3.80 6.07 -11.84
CA THR A 208 4.19 5.48 -10.55
C THR A 208 4.73 6.55 -9.60
N GLN A 209 5.44 7.56 -10.11
CA GLN A 209 5.89 8.71 -9.33
C GLN A 209 4.69 9.51 -8.80
N ASP A 210 3.71 9.80 -9.66
CA ASP A 210 2.49 10.55 -9.29
C ASP A 210 1.62 9.78 -8.28
N VAL A 211 1.52 8.46 -8.40
CA VAL A 211 0.84 7.63 -7.38
C VAL A 211 1.59 7.69 -6.05
N CYS A 212 2.93 7.59 -6.07
CA CYS A 212 3.74 7.62 -4.86
C CYS A 212 3.62 8.95 -4.12
N THR A 213 3.67 10.07 -4.83
CA THR A 213 3.58 11.42 -4.26
C THR A 213 2.14 11.78 -3.89
N GLY A 214 1.17 11.35 -4.69
CA GLY A 214 -0.26 11.57 -4.50
C GLY A 214 -0.86 10.86 -3.27
N PHE A 215 -0.14 9.92 -2.66
CA PHE A 215 -0.55 9.27 -1.42
C PHE A 215 -0.49 10.22 -0.20
N SER A 216 0.62 10.94 -0.02
CA SER A 216 0.94 11.54 1.30
C SER A 216 0.11 12.79 1.61
N ALA A 217 -0.05 13.70 0.65
CA ALA A 217 -0.77 14.95 0.87
C ALA A 217 -2.23 14.73 1.32
N PRO A 218 -3.09 13.99 0.57
CA PRO A 218 -4.47 13.80 0.97
C PRO A 218 -4.61 12.99 2.27
N TYR A 219 -3.70 12.04 2.53
CA TYR A 219 -3.72 11.32 3.81
C TYR A 219 -3.40 12.25 4.99
N LEU A 220 -2.38 13.11 4.87
CA LEU A 220 -1.98 14.03 5.93
C LEU A 220 -3.00 15.14 6.18
N ASP A 221 -3.74 15.55 5.16
CA ASP A 221 -4.90 16.45 5.31
C ASP A 221 -5.98 15.80 6.19
N ILE A 222 -6.30 14.53 5.94
CA ILE A 222 -7.23 13.75 6.78
C ILE A 222 -6.69 13.62 8.21
N VAL A 223 -5.42 13.22 8.37
CA VAL A 223 -4.77 13.12 9.69
C VAL A 223 -4.90 14.44 10.46
N THR A 224 -4.59 15.57 9.81
CA THR A 224 -4.62 16.90 10.44
C THR A 224 -6.02 17.26 10.91
N LYS A 225 -7.06 16.95 10.13
CA LYS A 225 -8.46 17.21 10.51
C LYS A 225 -8.94 16.35 11.67
N ARG A 226 -8.48 15.09 11.76
CA ARG A 226 -9.10 14.08 12.64
C ARG A 226 -8.30 13.73 13.89
N LYS A 227 -6.98 13.96 13.92
CA LYS A 227 -6.09 13.46 14.99
C LYS A 227 -6.45 13.93 16.40
N ASP A 228 -7.06 15.11 16.54
CA ASP A 228 -7.40 15.72 17.84
C ASP A 228 -8.86 15.47 18.28
N ILE A 229 -9.65 14.71 17.50
CA ILE A 229 -11.02 14.33 17.88
C ILE A 229 -10.96 13.41 19.10
N ARG A 230 -11.72 13.73 20.16
CA ARG A 230 -11.80 12.89 21.35
C ARG A 230 -12.54 11.59 21.03
N PHE A 231 -12.01 10.48 21.54
CA PHE A 231 -12.63 9.16 21.42
C PHE A 231 -12.74 8.48 22.79
N THR A 232 -13.61 7.49 22.86
CA THR A 232 -13.98 6.71 24.03
C THR A 232 -13.34 5.32 23.98
N ALA A 233 -13.36 4.61 25.11
CA ALA A 233 -12.91 3.23 25.16
C ALA A 233 -13.71 2.33 24.19
N ARG A 234 -15.01 2.58 24.02
CA ARG A 234 -15.88 1.86 23.07
C ARG A 234 -15.36 1.97 21.64
N GLU A 235 -15.04 3.20 21.21
CA GLU A 235 -14.55 3.45 19.85
C GLU A 235 -13.17 2.84 19.61
N ARG A 236 -12.32 2.86 20.64
CA ARG A 236 -11.04 2.15 20.60
C ARG A 236 -11.23 0.64 20.48
N GLN A 237 -12.17 0.03 21.20
CA GLN A 237 -12.44 -1.40 21.09
C GLN A 237 -12.98 -1.80 19.71
N PHE A 238 -13.78 -0.93 19.07
CA PHE A 238 -14.21 -1.13 17.70
C PHE A 238 -13.05 -1.00 16.70
N GLN A 239 -12.16 -0.01 16.87
CA GLN A 239 -10.96 0.10 16.05
C GLN A 239 -10.10 -1.17 16.13
N LEU A 240 -9.86 -1.71 17.33
CA LEU A 240 -9.10 -2.95 17.52
C LEU A 240 -9.78 -4.15 16.86
N TYR A 241 -11.12 -4.20 16.90
CA TYR A 241 -11.90 -5.23 16.20
C TYR A 241 -11.75 -5.12 14.68
N ARG A 242 -11.89 -3.93 14.11
CA ARG A 242 -11.74 -3.69 12.66
C ARG A 242 -10.30 -3.91 12.19
N ARG A 243 -9.29 -3.61 13.01
CA ARG A 243 -7.89 -4.01 12.74
C ARG A 243 -7.72 -5.53 12.64
N GLY A 244 -8.57 -6.32 13.29
CA GLY A 244 -8.66 -7.76 13.08
C GLY A 244 -8.98 -8.13 11.62
N ARG A 245 -9.84 -7.36 10.94
CA ARG A 245 -10.10 -7.54 9.48
C ARG A 245 -8.90 -7.19 8.62
N TYR A 246 -8.13 -6.18 9.01
CA TYR A 246 -6.88 -5.85 8.34
C TYR A 246 -5.89 -7.03 8.39
N VAL A 247 -5.77 -7.68 9.54
CA VAL A 247 -4.96 -8.90 9.72
C VAL A 247 -5.53 -10.06 8.90
N GLU A 248 -6.85 -10.30 8.94
CA GLU A 248 -7.50 -11.34 8.13
C GLU A 248 -7.18 -11.16 6.64
N PHE A 249 -7.24 -9.92 6.12
CA PHE A 249 -6.89 -9.66 4.73
C PHE A 249 -5.41 -9.98 4.43
N ASN A 250 -4.49 -9.40 5.20
CA ASN A 250 -3.06 -9.54 4.91
C ASN A 250 -2.58 -10.99 5.01
N LEU A 251 -3.12 -11.78 5.95
CA LEU A 251 -2.68 -13.17 6.15
C LEU A 251 -3.41 -14.19 5.26
N LEU A 252 -4.61 -13.89 4.75
CA LEU A 252 -5.41 -14.85 3.98
C LEU A 252 -5.49 -14.52 2.48
N TRP A 253 -5.41 -13.25 2.12
CA TRP A 253 -5.74 -12.78 0.76
C TRP A 253 -4.64 -11.96 0.10
N ASP A 254 -3.82 -11.24 0.86
CA ASP A 254 -2.76 -10.42 0.27
C ASP A 254 -1.68 -11.28 -0.39
N ARG A 255 -1.59 -11.20 -1.73
CA ARG A 255 -0.64 -11.97 -2.52
C ARG A 255 0.80 -11.64 -2.15
N GLY A 256 1.09 -10.38 -1.85
CA GLY A 256 2.44 -9.92 -1.49
C GLY A 256 2.92 -10.54 -0.18
N THR A 257 2.09 -10.49 0.86
CA THR A 257 2.37 -11.08 2.17
C THR A 257 2.54 -12.60 2.08
N LEU A 258 1.60 -13.29 1.44
CA LEU A 258 1.64 -14.75 1.27
C LEU A 258 2.90 -15.19 0.52
N PHE A 259 3.19 -14.55 -0.62
CA PHE A 259 4.38 -14.84 -1.41
C PHE A 259 5.65 -14.60 -0.59
N GLY A 260 5.78 -13.43 0.03
CA GLY A 260 6.96 -13.08 0.83
C GLY A 260 7.23 -14.07 1.97
N LEU A 261 6.20 -14.53 2.67
CA LEU A 261 6.37 -15.53 3.74
C LEU A 261 6.72 -16.92 3.20
N GLN A 262 6.10 -17.35 2.09
CA GLN A 262 6.35 -18.65 1.48
C GLN A 262 7.73 -18.75 0.82
N THR A 263 8.28 -17.63 0.33
CA THR A 263 9.60 -17.59 -0.32
C THR A 263 10.73 -17.16 0.62
N HIS A 264 10.54 -17.24 1.94
CA HIS A 264 11.54 -16.87 2.95
C HIS A 264 12.03 -15.42 2.80
N GLY A 265 11.14 -14.49 2.45
CA GLY A 265 11.41 -13.06 2.54
C GLY A 265 11.68 -12.63 3.99
N ARG A 266 12.13 -11.39 4.20
CA ARG A 266 12.42 -10.88 5.55
C ARG A 266 11.11 -10.71 6.33
N THR A 267 10.78 -11.70 7.18
CA THR A 267 9.51 -11.79 7.93
C THR A 267 9.15 -10.50 8.66
N GLU A 268 10.09 -9.90 9.40
CA GLU A 268 9.84 -8.66 10.15
C GLU A 268 9.52 -7.46 9.25
N SER A 269 10.04 -7.41 8.03
CA SER A 269 9.68 -6.37 7.05
C SER A 269 8.31 -6.61 6.43
N ILE A 270 7.90 -7.86 6.27
CA ILE A 270 6.60 -8.24 5.70
C ILE A 270 5.48 -7.99 6.72
N LEU A 271 5.70 -8.42 7.97
CA LEU A 271 4.70 -8.33 9.04
C LEU A 271 4.59 -6.94 9.66
N ILE A 272 5.41 -5.96 9.24
CA ILE A 272 5.23 -4.54 9.63
C ILE A 272 3.83 -4.01 9.30
N SER A 273 3.18 -4.62 8.31
CA SER A 273 1.83 -4.28 7.89
C SER A 273 0.79 -4.61 8.97
N MET A 274 1.11 -5.51 9.90
CA MET A 274 0.21 -5.89 10.97
C MET A 274 0.06 -4.74 11.98
N PRO A 275 -1.17 -4.38 12.37
CA PRO A 275 -1.40 -3.42 13.43
C PRO A 275 -0.80 -3.90 14.77
N PRO A 276 -0.37 -2.96 15.63
CA PRO A 276 0.31 -3.29 16.89
C PRO A 276 -0.60 -4.01 17.90
N LEU A 277 -1.91 -3.74 17.83
CA LEU A 277 -2.93 -4.35 18.67
C LEU A 277 -4.18 -4.62 17.83
N VAL A 278 -4.80 -5.77 18.11
CA VAL A 278 -6.00 -6.28 17.46
C VAL A 278 -6.88 -6.98 18.47
N ARG A 279 -8.16 -7.09 18.13
CA ARG A 279 -9.15 -7.80 18.92
C ARG A 279 -9.99 -8.68 18.00
N TRP A 280 -10.28 -9.89 18.44
CA TRP A 280 -11.31 -10.72 17.85
C TRP A 280 -12.42 -10.93 18.85
N GLU A 281 -13.65 -10.95 18.35
CA GLU A 281 -14.85 -11.19 19.16
C GLU A 281 -15.76 -12.13 18.38
N TYR A 282 -16.22 -13.19 19.06
CA TYR A 282 -17.12 -14.17 18.48
C TYR A 282 -18.47 -13.53 18.17
N ASN A 283 -18.92 -13.64 16.92
CA ASN A 283 -20.23 -13.19 16.46
C ASN A 283 -20.57 -11.73 16.83
N PHE A 284 -19.58 -10.83 16.79
CA PHE A 284 -19.83 -9.41 16.97
C PHE A 284 -20.70 -8.85 15.83
N HIS A 285 -21.70 -8.05 16.21
CA HIS A 285 -22.52 -7.24 15.33
C HIS A 285 -22.57 -5.82 15.90
N ALA A 286 -22.37 -4.80 15.05
CA ALA A 286 -22.59 -3.43 15.47
C ALA A 286 -24.07 -3.22 15.85
N ALA A 287 -24.32 -2.38 16.86
CA ALA A 287 -25.69 -2.04 17.21
C ALA A 287 -26.36 -1.29 16.03
N PRO A 288 -27.64 -1.58 15.71
CA PRO A 288 -28.36 -0.85 14.68
C PRO A 288 -28.28 0.67 14.89
N ASP A 289 -28.11 1.41 13.80
CA ASP A 289 -28.01 2.87 13.77
C ASP A 289 -26.86 3.48 14.60
N SER A 290 -25.90 2.66 15.04
CA SER A 290 -24.71 3.13 15.71
C SER A 290 -23.67 3.67 14.70
N PRO A 291 -22.74 4.54 15.13
CA PRO A 291 -21.65 4.98 14.26
C PRO A 291 -20.80 3.83 13.70
N GLU A 292 -20.69 2.71 14.42
CA GLU A 292 -20.04 1.49 13.94
C GLU A 292 -20.79 0.83 12.77
N SER A 293 -22.13 0.79 12.85
CA SER A 293 -22.96 0.23 11.77
C SER A 293 -22.91 1.06 10.47
N VAL A 294 -22.66 2.37 10.59
CA VAL A 294 -22.49 3.28 9.44
C VAL A 294 -21.32 2.85 8.56
N LEU A 295 -20.19 2.42 9.16
CA LEU A 295 -19.05 1.92 8.38
C LEU A 295 -19.49 0.75 7.48
N GLU A 296 -20.12 -0.25 8.08
CA GLU A 296 -20.48 -1.50 7.40
C GLU A 296 -21.61 -1.30 6.37
N ARG A 297 -22.58 -0.45 6.69
CA ARG A 297 -23.75 -0.17 5.83
C ARG A 297 -23.44 0.78 4.69
N ASP A 298 -22.70 1.86 4.96
CA ASP A 298 -22.62 3.01 4.05
C ASP A 298 -21.23 3.16 3.41
N PHE A 299 -20.17 2.57 3.98
CA PHE A 299 -18.80 2.82 3.53
C PHE A 299 -18.02 1.62 3.00
N LEU A 300 -18.26 0.42 3.53
CA LEU A 300 -17.64 -0.80 3.02
C LEU A 300 -18.26 -1.33 1.71
N PRO A 301 -19.54 -1.09 1.39
CA PRO A 301 -20.06 -1.44 0.07
C PRO A 301 -19.37 -0.62 -1.02
N VAL A 302 -18.94 -1.33 -2.07
CA VAL A 302 -18.35 -0.71 -3.26
C VAL A 302 -19.34 0.26 -3.88
N GLN A 303 -18.91 1.51 -4.04
CA GLN A 303 -19.73 2.58 -4.61
C GLN A 303 -18.85 3.60 -5.35
N ASP A 304 -19.48 4.42 -6.19
CA ASP A 304 -18.82 5.57 -6.79
C ASP A 304 -18.81 6.74 -5.79
N TRP A 305 -17.61 7.09 -5.31
CA TRP A 305 -17.43 8.16 -4.35
C TRP A 305 -17.55 9.55 -4.96
N LEU A 306 -17.41 9.66 -6.28
CA LEU A 306 -17.38 10.94 -7.01
C LEU A 306 -18.62 11.14 -7.88
N GLN A 307 -19.68 10.33 -7.70
CA GLN A 307 -20.89 10.38 -8.51
C GLN A 307 -21.59 11.75 -8.48
N ASP A 308 -21.46 12.48 -7.37
CA ASP A 308 -22.11 13.78 -7.15
C ASP A 308 -21.20 14.99 -7.53
N GLU A 309 -20.03 14.75 -8.13
CA GLU A 309 -19.13 15.80 -8.66
C GLU A 309 -19.27 16.00 -10.17
#